data_AF-A0A7S1WFT1-F1
#
_entry.id   AF-A0A7S1WFT1-F1
#
_cell.length_a   1.000
_cell.length_b   1.000
_cell.length_c   1.000
_cell.angle_alpha   90.00
_cell.angle_beta   90.00
_cell.angle_gamma   90.00
#
_symmetry.space_group_name_H-M   'P 1'
#
loop_
_entity.id
_entity.type
_entity.pdbx_description
1 polymer ?
#
loop_
_entity_poly.entity_id
_entity_poly.type
_entity_poly.pdbx_seq_one_letter_code
_entity_poly.pdbx_strand_id
1 'polypeptide(L)'
;MEASAGRLVLSTPWKRHQRYVLEVLTKFGVFKEGEAPEDLPCTPSHASEGRRDLEILQWLGAHRGEVGAWVALDGSDLLQRPSAARLRGHVVRPAPGVGLDEAALEEALQALGGGAVGAVASGA
;
A
#
# COMPACT_ATOMS: atom_id res chain seq x y z
N MET A 1 7.25 -7.78 22.88
CA MET A 1 7.26 -6.65 21.92
C MET A 1 6.06 -6.85 21.03
N GLU A 2 5.07 -5.96 21.12
CA GLU A 2 3.92 -6.01 20.23
C GLU A 2 4.37 -5.75 18.79
N ALA A 3 3.98 -6.64 17.88
CA ALA A 3 4.19 -6.46 16.46
C ALA A 3 3.34 -5.25 16.01
N SER A 4 3.98 -4.19 15.52
CA SER A 4 3.24 -3.09 14.90
C SER A 4 2.56 -3.64 13.65
N ALA A 5 1.24 -3.79 13.68
CA ALA A 5 0.47 -4.23 12.53
C ALA A 5 0.58 -3.16 11.42
N GLY A 6 1.37 -3.45 10.39
CA GLY A 6 1.40 -2.65 9.17
C GLY A 6 0.05 -2.75 8.47
N ARG A 7 -0.52 -1.62 8.02
CA ARG A 7 -1.79 -1.59 7.29
C ARG A 7 -1.56 -1.09 5.87
N LEU A 8 -1.81 -1.96 4.89
CA LEU A 8 -1.78 -1.59 3.48
C LEU A 8 -3.05 -0.80 3.12
N VAL A 9 -2.91 0.33 2.42
CA VAL A 9 -4.04 1.24 2.14
C VAL A 9 -4.19 1.40 0.63
N LEU A 10 -5.36 1.01 0.10
CA LEU A 10 -5.61 1.08 -1.32
C LEU A 10 -6.10 2.45 -1.78
N SER A 11 -5.64 2.81 -2.98
CA SER A 11 -6.04 4.02 -3.70
C SER A 11 -6.97 3.76 -4.90
N THR A 12 -7.58 4.80 -5.48
CA THR A 12 -8.83 4.76 -6.26
C THR A 12 -8.94 3.72 -7.39
N PRO A 13 -8.02 3.59 -8.37
CA PRO A 13 -8.21 2.57 -9.41
C PRO A 13 -8.19 1.16 -8.78
N TRP A 14 -7.42 0.98 -7.72
CA TRP A 14 -7.27 -0.27 -6.99
C TRP A 14 -8.45 -0.64 -6.11
N LYS A 15 -9.28 0.33 -5.67
CA LYS A 15 -10.52 0.06 -4.93
C LYS A 15 -11.47 -0.87 -5.69
N ARG A 16 -11.49 -0.78 -7.03
CA ARG A 16 -12.28 -1.66 -7.90
C ARG A 16 -11.64 -3.04 -8.13
N HIS A 17 -10.38 -3.19 -7.74
CA HIS A 17 -9.56 -4.37 -7.96
C HIS A 17 -9.04 -4.97 -6.64
N GLN A 18 -9.69 -4.68 -5.52
CA GLN A 18 -9.28 -5.12 -4.19
C GLN A 18 -9.04 -6.63 -4.08
N ARG A 19 -9.91 -7.44 -4.70
CA ARG A 19 -9.74 -8.89 -4.79
C ARG A 19 -8.47 -9.29 -5.55
N TYR A 20 -8.17 -8.60 -6.66
CA TYR A 20 -6.95 -8.83 -7.42
C TYR A 20 -5.71 -8.42 -6.62
N VAL A 21 -5.75 -7.30 -5.89
CA VAL A 21 -4.64 -6.91 -5.01
C VAL A 21 -4.40 -7.93 -3.91
N LEU A 22 -5.46 -8.36 -3.22
CA LEU A 22 -5.37 -9.40 -2.20
C LEU A 22 -4.79 -10.70 -2.76
N GLU A 23 -5.21 -11.10 -3.96
CA GLU A 23 -4.69 -12.29 -4.64
C GLU A 23 -3.18 -12.15 -4.94
N VAL A 24 -2.76 -11.00 -5.47
CA VAL A 24 -1.34 -10.72 -5.72
C VAL A 24 -0.55 -10.74 -4.40
N LEU A 25 -0.97 -9.95 -3.41
CA LEU A 25 -0.31 -9.91 -2.10
C LEU A 25 -0.20 -11.29 -1.44
N THR A 26 -1.24 -12.11 -1.56
CA THR A 26 -1.24 -13.50 -1.05
C THR A 26 -0.25 -14.37 -1.81
N LYS A 27 -0.26 -14.31 -3.15
CA LYS A 27 0.68 -15.08 -4.00
C LYS A 27 2.15 -14.77 -3.70
N PHE A 28 2.43 -13.53 -3.34
CA PHE A 28 3.77 -13.07 -2.99
C PHE A 28 4.10 -13.20 -1.48
N GLY A 29 3.24 -13.85 -0.70
CA GLY A 29 3.51 -14.17 0.70
C GLY A 29 3.47 -12.97 1.66
N VAL A 30 2.82 -11.87 1.26
CA VAL A 30 2.63 -10.70 2.14
C VAL A 30 1.76 -11.06 3.35
N PHE A 31 0.78 -11.93 3.15
CA PHE A 31 -0.04 -12.51 4.21
C PHE A 31 0.35 -13.97 4.40
N LYS A 32 0.34 -14.46 5.65
CA LYS A 32 0.45 -15.90 5.88
C LYS A 32 -0.81 -16.61 5.39
N GLU A 33 -0.69 -17.90 5.09
CA GLU A 33 -1.83 -18.71 4.67
C GLU A 33 -2.96 -18.66 5.72
N GLY A 34 -4.16 -18.26 5.30
CA GLY A 34 -5.31 -18.07 6.18
C GLY A 34 -5.33 -16.76 7.00
N GLU A 35 -4.30 -15.91 6.91
CA GLU A 35 -4.22 -14.62 7.61
C GLU A 35 -4.50 -13.41 6.71
N ALA A 36 -4.79 -13.64 5.42
CA ALA A 36 -5.16 -12.56 4.51
C ALA A 36 -6.48 -11.92 4.96
N PRO A 37 -6.56 -10.57 5.05
CA PRO A 37 -7.79 -9.91 5.44
C PRO A 37 -8.86 -10.10 4.36
N GLU A 38 -10.13 -10.15 4.77
CA GLU A 38 -11.26 -10.20 3.83
C GLU A 38 -11.30 -8.94 2.96
N ASP A 39 -10.92 -7.80 3.54
CA ASP A 39 -10.90 -6.50 2.88
C ASP A 39 -9.66 -5.66 3.24
N LEU A 40 -9.18 -4.88 2.27
CA LEU A 40 -8.12 -3.90 2.47
C LEU A 40 -8.69 -2.53 2.82
N PRO A 41 -8.08 -1.81 3.79
CA PRO A 41 -8.43 -0.44 4.08
C PRO A 41 -8.36 0.42 2.82
N CYS A 42 -9.44 1.15 2.54
CA CYS A 42 -9.53 2.05 1.40
C CYS A 42 -9.76 3.47 1.90
N THR A 43 -9.00 4.43 1.37
CA THR A 43 -9.27 5.86 1.62
C THR A 43 -10.60 6.25 0.94
N PRO A 44 -11.37 7.22 1.46
CA PRO A 44 -12.58 7.72 0.78
C PRO A 44 -12.23 8.29 -0.60
N SER A 45 -13.19 8.29 -1.53
CA SER A 45 -13.07 9.00 -2.82
C SER A 45 -14.05 10.17 -2.77
N HIS A 46 -13.55 11.39 -2.59
CA HIS A 46 -14.33 12.58 -2.83
C HIS A 46 -14.19 12.90 -4.33
N ALA A 47 -15.27 13.34 -4.97
CA ALA A 47 -15.38 13.46 -6.43
C ALA A 47 -14.42 14.46 -7.10
N SER A 48 -13.41 15.00 -6.39
CA SER A 48 -12.34 15.80 -6.98
C SER A 48 -11.15 14.90 -7.35
N GLU A 49 -11.09 14.45 -8.60
CA GLU A 49 -9.99 13.65 -9.14
C GLU A 49 -8.60 14.29 -8.94
N GLY A 50 -8.53 15.60 -8.66
CA GLY A 50 -7.29 16.35 -8.57
C GLY A 50 -6.53 16.32 -7.23
N ARG A 51 -7.17 15.96 -6.11
CA ARG A 51 -6.58 16.14 -4.75
C ARG A 51 -6.51 14.88 -3.92
N ARG A 52 -6.16 13.77 -4.58
CA ARG A 52 -6.02 12.45 -3.97
C ARG A 52 -5.05 12.43 -2.78
N ASP A 53 -4.04 13.28 -2.86
CA ASP A 53 -3.07 13.54 -1.81
C ASP A 53 -3.70 13.97 -0.48
N LEU A 54 -4.75 14.80 -0.53
CA LEU A 54 -5.45 15.26 0.67
C LEU A 54 -6.33 14.17 1.28
N GLU A 55 -6.93 13.33 0.46
CA GLU A 55 -7.81 12.24 0.91
C GLU A 55 -7.03 11.19 1.70
N ILE A 56 -5.84 10.85 1.22
CA ILE A 56 -4.90 9.97 1.93
C ILE A 56 -4.51 10.59 3.27
N LEU A 57 -4.13 11.87 3.28
CA LEU A 57 -3.74 12.55 4.51
C LEU A 57 -4.89 12.73 5.51
N GLN A 58 -6.11 12.93 5.02
CA GLN A 58 -7.31 13.02 5.87
C GLN A 58 -7.60 11.67 6.52
N TRP A 59 -7.54 10.58 5.74
CA TRP A 59 -7.73 9.23 6.26
C TRP A 59 -6.67 8.86 7.30
N LEU A 60 -5.40 9.15 7.03
CA LEU A 60 -4.31 8.93 8.01
C LEU A 60 -4.50 9.76 9.28
N GLY A 61 -5.03 10.98 9.14
CA GLY A 61 -5.39 11.82 10.28
C GLY A 61 -6.52 11.23 11.12
N ALA A 62 -7.55 10.67 10.47
CA ALA A 62 -8.69 10.03 11.14
C ALA A 62 -8.31 8.72 11.86
N HIS A 63 -7.26 8.03 11.40
CA HIS A 63 -6.76 6.77 11.98
C HIS A 63 -5.42 6.97 12.71
N ARG A 64 -5.18 8.18 13.23
CA ARG A 64 -3.93 8.51 13.92
C ARG A 64 -3.77 7.61 15.15
N GLY A 65 -2.65 6.90 15.23
CA GLY A 65 -2.35 5.96 16.32
C GLY A 65 -2.82 4.53 16.07
N GLU A 66 -3.62 4.29 15.03
CA GLU A 66 -4.08 2.96 14.63
C GLU A 66 -3.24 2.35 13.49
N VAL A 67 -2.52 3.20 12.76
CA VAL A 67 -1.73 2.83 11.58
C VAL A 67 -0.24 2.90 11.92
N GLY A 68 0.42 1.75 12.05
CA GLY A 68 1.86 1.66 12.34
C GLY A 68 2.75 1.84 11.11
N ALA A 69 2.32 1.35 9.95
CA ALA A 69 2.97 1.53 8.65
C ALA A 69 1.91 1.56 7.55
N TRP A 70 2.18 2.27 6.45
CA TRP A 70 1.26 2.38 5.32
C TRP A 70 1.99 2.63 4.00
N VAL A 71 1.33 2.25 2.92
CA VAL A 71 1.71 2.55 1.54
C VAL A 71 0.45 2.82 0.73
N ALA A 72 0.50 3.80 -0.17
CA ALA A 72 -0.54 4.10 -1.14
C ALA A 72 -0.11 3.61 -2.54
N LEU A 73 -0.90 2.69 -3.10
CA LEU A 73 -0.76 2.25 -4.50
C LEU A 73 -1.63 3.16 -5.38
N ASP A 74 -1.04 4.10 -6.11
CA ASP A 74 -1.78 5.09 -6.91
C ASP A 74 -1.16 5.31 -8.28
N GLY A 75 -1.96 5.27 -9.35
CA GLY A 75 -1.47 5.52 -10.71
C GLY A 75 -1.11 6.99 -10.98
N SER A 76 -1.58 7.90 -10.13
CA SER A 76 -1.35 9.34 -10.21
C SER A 76 0.01 9.71 -9.62
N ASP A 77 0.64 10.75 -10.15
CA ASP A 77 1.84 11.30 -9.53
C ASP A 77 1.49 12.17 -8.31
N LEU A 78 1.38 11.51 -7.14
CA LEU A 78 1.08 12.18 -5.87
C LEU A 78 2.25 13.03 -5.35
N LEU A 79 3.47 12.78 -5.82
CA LEU A 79 4.68 13.49 -5.38
C LEU A 79 4.87 14.85 -6.08
N GLN A 80 4.08 15.15 -7.10
CA GLN A 80 3.96 16.48 -7.71
C GLN A 80 2.98 17.40 -6.97
N ARG A 81 2.36 16.93 -5.87
CA ARG A 81 1.36 17.70 -5.12
C ARG A 81 2.01 18.46 -3.95
N PRO A 82 1.41 19.57 -3.46
CA PRO A 82 1.95 20.36 -2.35
C PRO A 82 2.21 19.57 -1.05
N SER A 83 1.55 18.42 -0.90
CA SER A 83 1.64 17.50 0.24
C SER A 83 2.74 16.44 0.10
N ALA A 84 3.52 16.44 -0.99
CA ALA A 84 4.51 15.40 -1.30
C ALA A 84 5.47 15.10 -0.15
N ALA A 85 5.86 16.11 0.63
CA ALA A 85 6.74 15.92 1.79
C ALA A 85 6.19 14.92 2.82
N ARG A 86 4.86 14.82 2.95
CA ARG A 86 4.17 13.91 3.88
C ARG A 86 3.89 12.53 3.28
N LEU A 87 4.03 12.39 1.97
CA LEU A 87 3.72 11.16 1.21
C LEU A 87 4.99 10.43 0.75
N ARG A 88 6.14 11.12 0.74
CA ARG A 88 7.42 10.58 0.30
C ARG A 88 7.77 9.31 1.07
N GLY A 89 8.16 8.26 0.35
CA GLY A 89 8.48 6.94 0.93
C GLY A 89 7.27 6.05 1.21
N HIS A 90 6.04 6.54 0.94
CA HIS A 90 4.80 5.79 1.18
C HIS A 90 3.91 5.73 -0.06
N VAL A 91 4.42 6.09 -1.24
CA VAL A 91 3.65 6.06 -2.48
C VAL A 91 4.40 5.19 -3.47
N VAL A 92 3.71 4.20 -3.99
CA VAL A 92 4.15 3.42 -5.15
C VAL A 92 3.20 3.76 -6.29
N ARG A 93 3.77 3.93 -7.49
CA ARG A 93 3.03 4.19 -8.71
C ARG A 93 3.11 3.01 -9.67
N PRO A 94 2.19 2.04 -9.56
CA PRO A 94 2.14 0.92 -10.49
C PRO A 94 1.96 1.42 -11.93
N ALA A 95 2.58 0.72 -12.88
CA ALA A 95 2.46 1.08 -14.29
C ALA A 95 1.00 0.94 -14.77
N PRO A 96 0.42 1.97 -15.40
CA PRO A 96 -0.94 1.90 -15.90
C PRO A 96 -1.04 0.80 -16.97
N GLY A 97 -1.99 -0.13 -16.79
CA GLY A 97 -2.24 -1.25 -17.71
C GLY A 97 -1.44 -2.53 -17.43
N VAL A 98 -0.41 -2.49 -16.60
CA VAL A 98 0.36 -3.67 -16.16
C VAL A 98 -0.18 -4.23 -14.84
N GLY A 99 -0.63 -3.34 -13.93
CA GLY A 99 -1.06 -3.73 -12.60
C GLY A 99 0.10 -3.70 -11.60
N LEU A 100 0.01 -4.53 -10.56
CA LEU A 100 0.95 -4.56 -9.44
C LEU A 100 1.92 -5.68 -9.78
N ASP A 101 3.02 -5.29 -10.41
CA ASP A 101 4.10 -6.20 -10.76
C ASP A 101 5.03 -6.44 -9.56
N GLU A 102 6.00 -7.33 -9.75
CA GLU A 102 6.97 -7.71 -8.72
C GLU A 102 7.78 -6.50 -8.21
N ALA A 103 8.19 -5.59 -9.10
CA ALA A 103 8.97 -4.42 -8.72
C ALA A 103 8.16 -3.42 -7.89
N ALA A 104 6.93 -3.11 -8.32
CA ALA A 104 6.03 -2.24 -7.57
C ALA A 104 5.64 -2.86 -6.22
N LEU A 105 5.53 -4.18 -6.16
CA LEU A 105 5.28 -4.88 -4.91
C LEU A 105 6.47 -4.81 -3.95
N GLU A 106 7.69 -5.04 -4.45
CA GLU A 106 8.90 -4.92 -3.63
C GLU A 106 9.04 -3.51 -3.06
N GLU A 107 8.80 -2.49 -3.88
CA GLU A 107 8.79 -1.09 -3.44
C GLU A 107 7.73 -0.85 -2.34
N ALA A 108 6.55 -1.45 -2.48
CA ALA A 108 5.48 -1.33 -1.49
C ALA A 108 5.83 -2.00 -0.16
N LEU A 109 6.51 -3.15 -0.21
CA LEU A 109 6.98 -3.86 0.98
C LEU A 109 8.10 -3.10 1.70
N GLN A 110 9.03 -2.53 0.94
CA GLN A 110 10.07 -1.65 1.49
C GLN A 110 9.46 -0.44 2.19
N ALA A 111 8.45 0.20 1.58
CA ALA A 111 7.72 1.33 2.16
C ALA A 111 6.98 0.97 3.47
N LEU A 112 6.55 -0.29 3.62
CA LEU A 112 5.92 -0.81 4.83
C LEU A 112 6.93 -1.19 5.93
N GLY A 113 8.24 -1.03 5.70
CA GLY A 113 9.30 -1.45 6.62
C GLY A 113 9.69 -2.92 6.49
N GLY A 114 9.14 -3.63 5.49
CA GLY A 114 9.42 -5.02 5.15
C GLY A 114 10.61 -5.16 4.20
N GLY A 115 11.79 -4.67 4.59
CA GLY A 115 13.03 -5.03 3.92
C GLY A 115 13.53 -6.40 4.39
N ALA A 116 12.90 -7.49 3.93
CA ALA A 116 13.43 -8.86 3.82
C ALA A 116 12.28 -9.89 3.83
N VAL A 117 11.71 -10.19 2.66
CA VAL A 117 11.04 -11.48 2.46
C VAL A 117 11.86 -12.22 1.42
N GLY A 118 12.76 -13.10 1.87
CA GLY A 118 13.48 -14.01 0.96
C GLY A 118 15.01 -14.10 1.06
N ALA A 119 15.64 -13.80 2.20
CA ALA A 119 16.91 -14.48 2.52
C ALA A 119 16.56 -15.89 3.04
N VAL A 120 16.12 -16.77 2.13
CA VAL A 120 16.17 -18.21 2.43
C VAL A 120 17.63 -18.57 2.56
N ALA A 121 18.06 -18.77 3.81
CA ALA A 121 19.30 -19.45 4.10
C ALA A 121 19.25 -20.82 3.40
N SER A 122 19.94 -20.94 2.27
CA SER A 122 20.36 -22.25 1.77
C SER A 122 21.37 -22.79 2.77
N GLY A 123 20.88 -23.66 3.66
CA GLY A 123 21.74 -24.56 4.39
C GLY A 123 22.35 -25.58 3.43
N ALA A 124 23.67 -25.59 3.39
CA ALA A 124 24.49 -26.79 3.23
C ALA A 124 25.81 -26.53 3.96
#